data_AF-A0A3M3Y1Y3-F1
#
_entry.id   AF-A0A3M3Y1Y3-F1
#
_cell.length_a   1.000
_cell.length_b   1.000
_cell.length_c   1.000
_cell.angle_alpha   90.00
_cell.angle_beta   90.00
_cell.angle_gamma   90.00
#
_symmetry.space_group_name_H-M   'P 1'
#
loop_
_entity.id
_entity.type
_entity.pdbx_description
1 polymer ?
#
loop_
_entity_poly.entity_id
_entity_poly.type
_entity_poly.pdbx_seq_one_letter_code
_entity_poly.pdbx_strand_id
1 'polypeptide(L)'
;MSDNDHWRLFNVDSLVYELGDISIDAETLDLFVASLAFKNFDFAPRRFPYVRENVTRDPSIWQKLVQVAPTRYWIRDIPEAVLVFPQTAHCGCIRTYRWDGGKPPSVTDRESIHWVTVPTEGILYSALNTPATISVYKAWYDWMDRTTQEPTDLAEGRFENTSVSRSLILSGVGTCLACSRPAEGSARTTIGLGSDHGVLVQVPLCPTHMEAAREQPSVLRFLETMFSMSLNLPDLMRAEAIPDELISLLHTLVAEDLGGSVGEATKRRRGWVLIIHLPDGWHWLLRLNTLMDYAYMLFKPGVNKEVYRADSAPDHRDLPFFPDHEHSKPDRKGDVTAPSFLYGNPLLDLKRLRDVEAALRSK
;
A
#
# COMPACT_ATOMS: atom_id res chain seq x y z
N MET A 1 21.98 35.11 9.00
CA MET A 1 20.81 34.62 8.24
C MET A 1 20.04 33.74 9.18
N SER A 2 19.07 34.35 9.85
CA SER A 2 18.12 33.71 10.75
C SER A 2 16.87 33.39 9.94
N ASP A 3 16.58 32.11 9.75
CA ASP A 3 15.21 31.64 9.52
C ASP A 3 15.08 30.32 10.28
N ASN A 4 14.17 30.33 11.26
CA ASN A 4 13.78 29.20 12.08
C ASN A 4 12.96 28.19 11.23
N ASP A 5 13.61 27.53 10.29
CA ASP A 5 13.13 26.23 9.80
C ASP A 5 13.46 25.20 10.90
N HIS A 6 12.62 25.17 11.94
CA HIS A 6 12.67 24.08 12.90
C HIS A 6 12.36 22.77 12.16
N TRP A 7 13.38 21.96 11.92
CA TRP A 7 13.22 20.59 11.44
C TRP A 7 12.17 19.89 12.29
N ARG A 8 11.09 19.41 11.66
CA ARG A 8 10.02 18.74 12.39
C ARG A 8 10.48 17.33 12.74
N LEU A 9 10.85 17.14 14.00
CA LEU A 9 11.09 15.81 14.56
C LEU A 9 9.79 15.03 14.53
N PHE A 10 9.85 13.77 14.08
CA PHE A 10 8.70 12.89 14.11
C PHE A 10 8.48 12.38 15.54
N ASN A 11 7.28 12.59 16.11
CA ASN A 11 6.97 12.10 17.45
C ASN A 11 6.67 10.60 17.41
N VAL A 12 7.54 9.77 18.00
CA VAL A 12 7.36 8.32 18.00
C VAL A 12 6.34 7.84 19.03
N ASP A 13 5.91 8.70 19.95
CA ASP A 13 4.90 8.34 20.94
C ASP A 13 3.55 8.01 20.28
N SER A 14 3.23 8.66 19.14
CA SER A 14 2.00 8.35 18.40
C SER A 14 2.03 6.94 17.80
N LEU A 15 3.20 6.46 17.38
CA LEU A 15 3.36 5.10 16.87
C LEU A 15 3.15 4.06 17.98
N VAL A 16 3.64 4.35 19.19
CA VAL A 16 3.42 3.47 20.35
C VAL A 16 1.96 3.44 20.75
N TYR A 17 1.28 4.59 20.72
CA TYR A 17 -0.16 4.66 21.01
C TYR A 17 -1.00 3.79 20.05
N GLU A 18 -0.65 3.76 18.76
CA GLU A 18 -1.36 2.91 17.76
C GLU A 18 -1.22 1.41 18.04
N LEU A 19 -0.18 0.99 18.75
CA LEU A 19 0.10 -0.40 19.09
C LEU A 19 -0.59 -0.87 20.39
N GLY A 20 -1.30 0.04 21.08
CA GLY A 20 -2.11 -0.26 22.26
C GLY A 20 -1.31 -0.71 23.49
N ASP A 21 -1.88 -1.63 24.29
CA ASP A 21 -1.30 -2.08 25.57
C ASP A 21 -0.12 -3.07 25.41
N ILE A 22 0.40 -3.25 24.20
CA ILE A 22 1.54 -4.14 23.97
C ILE A 22 2.79 -3.47 24.54
N SER A 23 3.49 -4.16 25.45
CA SER A 23 4.80 -3.68 25.93
C SER A 23 5.82 -3.77 24.79
N ILE A 24 6.14 -2.62 24.21
CA ILE A 24 7.16 -2.51 23.15
C ILE A 24 8.53 -2.27 23.78
N ASP A 25 9.51 -3.09 23.40
CA ASP A 25 10.93 -2.83 23.69
C ASP A 25 11.52 -1.82 22.69
N ALA A 26 12.70 -1.28 23.01
CA ALA A 26 13.27 -0.22 22.18
C ALA A 26 13.78 -0.72 20.82
N GLU A 27 14.22 -1.97 20.71
CA GLU A 27 14.59 -2.59 19.44
C GLU A 27 13.39 -2.69 18.50
N THR A 28 12.23 -3.09 19.01
CA THR A 28 10.98 -3.17 18.24
C THR A 28 10.52 -1.78 17.81
N LEU A 29 10.62 -0.78 18.69
CA LEU A 29 10.31 0.61 18.33
C LEU A 29 11.22 1.12 17.20
N ASP A 30 12.53 0.91 17.31
CA ASP A 30 13.47 1.32 16.26
C ASP A 30 13.22 0.59 14.94
N LEU A 31 12.92 -0.71 15.00
CA LEU A 31 12.54 -1.50 13.84
C LEU A 31 11.25 -0.96 13.21
N PHE A 32 10.27 -0.55 14.00
CA PHE A 32 9.02 -0.01 13.47
C PHE A 32 9.24 1.32 12.73
N VAL A 33 10.03 2.23 13.32
CA VAL A 33 10.46 3.47 12.64
C VAL A 33 11.28 3.15 11.39
N ALA A 34 12.16 2.16 11.44
CA ALA A 34 12.97 1.70 10.32
C ALA A 34 12.11 1.16 9.16
N SER A 35 11.07 0.38 9.45
CA SER A 35 10.12 -0.16 8.47
C SER A 35 9.29 0.92 7.79
N LEU A 36 8.96 2.01 8.51
CA LEU A 36 8.23 3.15 7.95
C LEU A 36 9.14 4.15 7.22
N ALA A 37 10.47 4.03 7.35
CA ALA A 37 11.41 5.05 6.87
C ALA A 37 11.36 5.34 5.36
N PHE A 38 10.91 4.37 4.55
CA PHE A 38 10.75 4.55 3.11
C PHE A 38 9.43 5.27 2.81
N LYS A 39 9.52 6.48 2.27
CA LYS A 39 8.43 7.37 1.81
C LYS A 39 7.36 7.79 2.84
N ASN A 40 7.09 7.04 3.92
CA ASN A 40 6.03 7.41 4.89
C ASN A 40 6.34 8.69 5.67
N PHE A 41 7.61 9.08 5.81
CA PHE A 41 8.02 10.31 6.49
C PHE A 41 8.50 11.40 5.52
N ASP A 42 8.13 11.33 4.24
CA ASP A 42 8.58 12.30 3.24
C ASP A 42 7.85 13.65 3.35
N PHE A 43 6.74 13.69 4.10
CA PHE A 43 6.05 14.92 4.48
C PHE A 43 6.87 15.80 5.45
N ALA A 44 7.88 15.25 6.14
CA ALA A 44 8.69 15.96 7.11
C ALA A 44 10.02 16.42 6.48
N PRO A 45 10.39 17.70 6.62
CA PRO A 45 11.68 18.20 6.15
C PRO A 45 12.82 17.51 6.91
N ARG A 46 13.88 17.17 6.19
CA ARG A 46 15.05 16.49 6.75
C ARG A 46 16.29 17.34 6.57
N ARG A 47 17.14 17.34 7.60
CA ARG A 47 18.49 17.93 7.52
C ARG A 47 19.35 17.24 6.47
N PHE A 48 19.29 15.91 6.42
CA PHE A 48 19.87 15.10 5.35
C PHE A 48 18.88 14.02 4.90
N PRO A 49 18.84 13.65 3.60
CA PRO A 49 17.92 12.63 3.10
C PRO A 49 18.01 11.29 3.85
N TYR A 50 19.21 10.93 4.30
CA TYR A 50 19.55 9.67 4.97
C TYR A 50 19.51 9.75 6.49
N VAL A 51 19.08 10.86 7.09
CA VAL A 51 18.88 10.99 8.54
C VAL A 51 17.40 11.19 8.84
N ARG A 52 16.87 10.34 9.72
CA ARG A 52 15.52 10.41 10.27
C ARG A 52 15.62 10.88 11.71
N GLU A 53 15.07 12.05 11.97
CA GLU A 53 15.12 12.68 13.28
C GLU A 53 13.78 12.53 13.99
N ASN A 54 13.81 11.86 15.14
CA ASN A 54 12.64 11.48 15.91
C ASN A 54 12.71 12.08 17.31
N VAL A 55 11.54 12.16 17.94
CA VAL A 55 11.40 12.67 19.30
C VAL A 55 10.44 11.81 20.09
N THR A 56 10.70 11.67 21.38
CA THR A 56 9.77 11.08 22.35
C THR A 56 9.60 12.02 23.54
N ARG A 57 8.39 12.06 24.09
CA ARG A 57 8.02 12.77 25.32
C ARG A 57 7.67 11.79 26.44
N ASP A 58 7.63 10.50 26.15
CA ASP A 58 7.41 9.45 27.14
C ASP A 58 8.73 9.07 27.83
N PRO A 59 8.86 9.30 29.14
CA PRO A 59 10.08 8.96 29.88
C PRO A 59 10.46 7.49 29.80
N SER A 60 9.48 6.59 29.72
CA SER A 60 9.69 5.14 29.66
C SER A 60 10.26 4.72 28.32
N ILE A 61 9.74 5.27 27.22
CA ILE A 61 10.26 5.05 25.87
C ILE A 61 11.69 5.58 25.78
N TRP A 62 11.92 6.80 26.24
CA TRP A 62 13.24 7.40 26.27
C TRP A 62 14.26 6.54 27.02
N GLN A 63 13.92 6.06 28.22
CA GLN A 63 14.81 5.20 29.00
C GLN A 63 15.13 3.87 28.30
N LYS A 64 14.14 3.26 27.65
CA LYS A 64 14.36 2.04 26.85
C LYS A 64 15.30 2.31 25.68
N LEU A 65 15.07 3.39 24.91
CA LEU A 65 15.92 3.77 23.79
C LEU A 65 17.36 4.06 24.26
N VAL A 66 17.54 4.77 25.37
CA VAL A 66 18.87 5.01 25.97
C VAL A 66 19.58 3.69 26.27
N GLN A 67 18.89 2.64 26.71
CA GLN A 67 19.55 1.37 27.05
C GLN A 67 20.10 0.63 25.83
N VAL A 68 19.41 0.70 24.69
CA VAL A 68 19.75 -0.12 23.51
C VAL A 68 20.47 0.64 22.40
N ALA A 69 20.45 1.98 22.44
CA ALA A 69 21.08 2.81 21.40
C ALA A 69 22.57 2.42 21.19
N PRO A 70 22.99 2.10 19.95
CA PRO A 70 24.38 1.75 19.67
C PRO A 70 25.35 2.88 20.01
N THR A 71 24.96 4.12 19.66
CA THR A 71 25.76 5.32 19.95
C THR A 71 24.89 6.39 20.59
N ARG A 72 25.47 7.09 21.57
CA ARG A 72 24.81 8.11 22.37
C ARG A 72 25.68 9.36 22.39
N TYR A 73 25.11 10.48 22.01
CA TYR A 73 25.81 11.77 21.97
C TYR A 73 25.24 12.73 23.00
N TRP A 74 26.14 13.45 23.67
CA TRP A 74 25.80 14.60 24.49
C TRP A 74 26.34 15.86 23.81
N ILE A 75 25.44 16.77 23.45
CA ILE A 75 25.77 18.05 22.83
C ILE A 75 25.97 19.08 23.95
N ARG A 76 27.09 19.83 23.93
CA ARG A 76 27.43 20.73 25.05
C ARG A 76 26.82 22.13 24.95
N ASP A 77 26.78 22.71 23.74
CA ASP A 77 26.25 24.06 23.52
C ASP A 77 24.73 24.13 23.70
N ILE A 78 24.05 23.06 23.32
CA ILE A 78 22.64 22.81 23.57
C ILE A 78 22.63 21.52 24.40
N PRO A 79 22.51 21.59 25.74
CA PRO A 79 22.69 20.45 26.66
C PRO A 79 21.62 19.37 26.43
N GLU A 80 21.82 18.60 25.36
CA GLU A 80 20.84 17.72 24.76
C GLU A 80 21.49 16.37 24.43
N ALA A 81 20.71 15.31 24.66
CA ALA A 81 21.09 13.95 24.35
C ALA A 81 20.50 13.53 22.99
N VAL A 82 21.33 12.92 22.14
CA VAL A 82 20.92 12.36 20.87
C VAL A 82 21.32 10.89 20.81
N LEU A 83 20.34 10.02 20.65
CA LEU A 83 20.55 8.59 20.45
C LEU A 83 20.66 8.32 18.95
N VAL A 84 21.65 7.56 18.51
CA VAL A 84 21.91 7.30 17.10
C VAL A 84 21.88 5.80 16.84
N PHE A 85 20.97 5.41 15.94
CA PHE A 85 20.84 4.06 15.41
C PHE A 85 21.32 4.06 13.95
N PRO A 86 22.31 3.21 13.61
CA PRO A 86 22.90 3.20 12.28
C PRO A 86 21.95 2.58 11.25
N GLN A 87 22.34 2.70 9.99
CA GLN A 87 21.69 2.01 8.87
C GLN A 87 21.75 0.50 9.09
N THR A 88 20.69 -0.20 8.67
CA THR A 88 20.54 -1.65 8.78
C THR A 88 20.20 -2.24 7.41
N ALA A 89 20.13 -3.57 7.31
CA ALA A 89 19.65 -4.24 6.11
C ALA A 89 18.19 -3.86 5.77
N HIS A 90 17.40 -3.46 6.76
CA HIS A 90 15.99 -3.10 6.59
C HIS A 90 15.79 -1.60 6.32
N CYS A 91 16.73 -0.75 6.74
CA CYS A 91 16.62 0.69 6.65
C CYS A 91 17.95 1.37 6.32
N GLY A 92 18.01 1.97 5.14
CA GLY A 92 19.13 2.79 4.69
C GLY A 92 19.18 4.18 5.31
N CYS A 93 18.33 4.51 6.29
CA CYS A 93 18.43 5.77 7.03
C CYS A 93 19.12 5.55 8.37
N ILE A 94 19.93 6.53 8.79
CA ILE A 94 20.33 6.71 10.19
C ILE A 94 19.10 7.24 10.93
N ARG A 95 18.78 6.65 12.08
CA ARG A 95 17.65 7.08 12.91
C ARG A 95 18.21 7.73 14.16
N THR A 96 17.74 8.93 14.47
CA THR A 96 18.13 9.66 15.66
C THR A 96 16.92 9.90 16.54
N TYR A 97 17.10 9.86 17.86
CA TYR A 97 16.03 10.07 18.83
C TYR A 97 16.46 11.11 19.85
N ARG A 98 15.55 12.03 20.16
CA ARG A 98 15.70 13.13 21.11
C ARG A 98 14.58 13.14 22.14
N TRP A 99 14.83 13.83 23.23
CA TRP A 99 13.86 14.03 24.31
C TRP A 99 13.20 15.42 24.21
N ASP A 100 11.87 15.48 24.27
CA ASP A 100 11.09 16.74 24.25
C ASP A 100 10.05 16.82 25.40
N GLY A 101 10.17 15.97 26.42
CA GLY A 101 9.27 15.98 27.58
C GLY A 101 9.69 16.95 28.70
N GLY A 102 10.46 18.00 28.39
CA GLY A 102 10.95 18.98 29.38
C GLY A 102 12.28 18.55 30.01
N LYS A 103 12.38 18.54 31.35
CA LYS A 103 13.62 18.09 32.01
C LYS A 103 13.86 16.62 31.68
N PRO A 104 14.98 16.27 31.03
CA PRO A 104 15.26 14.87 30.72
C PRO A 104 15.33 14.07 32.03
N PRO A 105 14.73 12.86 32.10
CA PRO A 105 14.90 11.98 33.25
C PRO A 105 16.40 11.77 33.42
N SER A 106 16.98 12.09 34.59
CA SER A 106 18.42 12.30 34.78
C SER A 106 19.30 11.35 33.93
N VAL A 107 19.66 11.83 32.73
CA VAL A 107 20.37 11.05 31.71
C VAL A 107 21.80 10.70 32.16
N THR A 108 22.26 11.39 33.20
CA THR A 108 23.57 11.29 33.82
C THR A 108 23.66 10.35 35.01
N ASP A 109 22.57 9.82 35.55
CA ASP A 109 22.60 9.07 36.84
C ASP A 109 22.88 7.56 36.68
N ARG A 110 23.51 7.15 35.59
CA ARG A 110 24.09 5.79 35.51
C ARG A 110 25.53 5.89 35.03
N GLU A 111 26.45 5.82 35.99
CA GLU A 111 27.91 5.69 35.80
C GLU A 111 28.32 4.54 34.85
N SER A 112 27.37 3.68 34.45
CA SER A 112 27.58 2.53 33.58
C SER A 112 27.33 2.75 32.08
N ILE A 113 26.82 3.91 31.63
CA ILE A 113 26.47 4.13 30.21
C ILE A 113 27.45 5.11 29.56
N HIS A 114 28.11 4.69 28.47
CA HIS A 114 29.07 5.51 27.74
C HIS A 114 28.38 6.54 26.82
N TRP A 115 28.79 7.81 26.94
CA TRP A 115 28.33 8.94 26.13
C TRP A 115 29.49 9.59 25.39
N VAL A 116 29.30 9.86 24.09
CA VAL A 116 30.24 10.65 23.29
C VAL A 116 29.87 12.12 23.41
N THR A 117 30.76 12.93 23.99
CA THR A 117 30.51 14.37 24.13
C THR A 117 31.01 15.12 22.91
N VAL A 118 30.14 15.93 22.29
CA VAL A 118 30.49 16.80 21.16
C VAL A 118 30.28 18.27 21.52
N PRO A 119 31.13 19.20 21.01
CA PRO A 119 30.99 20.63 21.31
C PRO A 119 29.67 21.22 20.82
N THR A 120 29.25 20.86 19.60
CA THR A 120 28.08 21.45 18.93
C THR A 120 27.29 20.40 18.17
N GLU A 121 26.03 20.72 17.89
CA GLU A 121 25.18 19.91 17.02
C GLU A 121 25.80 19.74 15.62
N GLY A 122 26.41 20.81 15.06
CA GLY A 122 27.06 20.76 13.75
C GLY A 122 28.12 19.65 13.66
N ILE A 123 28.91 19.45 14.72
CA ILE A 123 29.95 18.40 14.76
C ILE A 123 29.33 17.00 14.73
N LEU A 124 28.22 16.77 15.44
CA LEU A 124 27.49 15.50 15.37
C LEU A 124 27.06 15.20 13.93
N TYR A 125 26.39 16.13 13.27
CA TYR A 125 25.86 15.89 11.94
C TYR A 125 26.93 15.87 10.86
N SER A 126 28.06 16.57 11.04
CA SER A 126 29.25 16.36 10.20
C SER A 126 29.81 14.94 10.34
N ALA A 127 29.79 14.35 11.53
CA ALA A 127 30.24 12.96 11.73
C ALA A 127 29.28 11.93 11.10
N LEU A 128 27.98 12.24 11.02
CA LEU A 128 27.00 11.39 10.34
C LEU A 128 27.01 11.56 8.82
N ASN A 129 27.54 12.67 8.30
CA ASN A 129 27.59 13.00 6.87
C ASN A 129 28.86 12.43 6.22
N THR A 130 28.86 11.12 5.95
CA THR A 130 29.99 10.45 5.31
C THR A 130 29.64 9.93 3.91
N PRO A 131 30.62 9.79 3.00
CA PRO A 131 30.40 9.15 1.70
C PRO A 131 29.79 7.74 1.82
N ALA A 132 30.18 6.97 2.84
CA ALA A 132 29.66 5.64 3.10
C ALA A 132 28.16 5.68 3.44
N THR A 133 27.75 6.54 4.38
CA THR A 133 26.34 6.69 4.78
C THR A 133 25.46 7.13 3.62
N ILE A 134 25.95 8.03 2.76
CA ILE A 134 25.25 8.48 1.56
C ILE A 134 25.09 7.32 0.56
N SER A 135 26.15 6.54 0.35
CA SER A 135 26.15 5.40 -0.58
C SER A 135 25.14 4.33 -0.17
N VAL A 136 25.15 3.94 1.11
CA VAL A 136 24.21 2.96 1.66
C VAL A 136 22.77 3.43 1.52
N TYR A 137 22.48 4.70 1.81
CA TYR A 137 21.13 5.25 1.64
C TYR A 137 20.69 5.22 0.19
N LYS A 138 21.53 5.67 -0.75
CA LYS A 138 21.18 5.67 -2.17
C LYS A 138 20.89 4.26 -2.66
N ALA A 139 21.77 3.31 -2.36
CA ALA A 139 21.59 1.92 -2.76
C ALA A 139 20.29 1.32 -2.18
N TRP A 140 20.00 1.57 -0.90
CA TRP A 140 18.76 1.14 -0.26
C TRP A 140 17.53 1.82 -0.86
N TYR A 141 17.57 3.14 -1.08
CA TYR A 141 16.45 3.91 -1.63
C TYR A 141 16.12 3.45 -3.05
N ASP A 142 17.13 3.33 -3.92
CA ASP A 142 16.97 2.84 -5.30
C ASP A 142 16.48 1.38 -5.34
N TRP A 143 16.86 0.57 -4.35
CA TRP A 143 16.37 -0.80 -4.21
C TRP A 143 14.90 -0.84 -3.76
N MET A 144 14.55 -0.09 -2.72
CA MET A 144 13.17 0.01 -2.24
C MET A 144 12.25 0.58 -3.30
N ASP A 145 12.66 1.63 -4.01
CA ASP A 145 11.89 2.24 -5.10
C ASP A 145 11.59 1.23 -6.20
N ARG A 146 12.62 0.53 -6.71
CA ARG A 146 12.42 -0.51 -7.73
C ARG A 146 11.55 -1.69 -7.25
N THR A 147 11.76 -2.16 -6.03
CA THR A 147 11.05 -3.34 -5.50
C THR A 147 9.62 -3.04 -5.06
N THR A 148 9.27 -1.78 -4.85
CA THR A 148 7.92 -1.34 -4.49
C THR A 148 7.17 -0.67 -5.64
N GLN A 149 7.82 -0.42 -6.79
CA GLN A 149 7.20 0.23 -7.95
C GLN A 149 5.95 -0.51 -8.43
N GLU A 150 6.08 -1.78 -8.82
CA GLU A 150 4.97 -2.57 -9.34
C GLU A 150 3.75 -2.66 -8.39
N PRO A 151 3.90 -2.96 -7.09
CA PRO A 151 2.76 -2.97 -6.19
C PRO A 151 2.20 -1.57 -5.91
N THR A 152 3.01 -0.51 -6.05
CA THR A 152 2.54 0.89 -5.96
C THR A 152 1.71 1.25 -7.18
N ASP A 153 2.21 0.99 -8.39
CA ASP A 153 1.51 1.22 -9.66
C ASP A 153 0.17 0.50 -9.70
N LEU A 154 0.13 -0.76 -9.23
CA LEU A 154 -1.13 -1.50 -9.10
C LEU A 154 -2.07 -0.81 -8.11
N ALA A 155 -1.57 -0.41 -6.94
CA ALA A 155 -2.39 0.23 -5.92
C ALA A 155 -2.98 1.54 -6.44
N GLU A 156 -2.18 2.38 -7.08
CA GLU A 156 -2.62 3.64 -7.70
C GLU A 156 -3.66 3.39 -8.79
N GLY A 157 -3.40 2.45 -9.71
CA GLY A 157 -4.38 2.06 -10.72
C GLY A 157 -5.69 1.55 -10.12
N ARG A 158 -5.63 0.77 -9.03
CA ARG A 158 -6.83 0.32 -8.30
C ARG A 158 -7.54 1.47 -7.58
N PHE A 159 -6.80 2.42 -7.01
CA PHE A 159 -7.39 3.62 -6.39
C PHE A 159 -8.15 4.45 -7.42
N GLU A 160 -7.64 4.55 -8.64
CA GLU A 160 -8.29 5.31 -9.71
C GLU A 160 -9.53 4.59 -10.25
N ASN A 161 -9.50 3.26 -10.39
CA ASN A 161 -10.50 2.53 -11.18
C ASN A 161 -11.49 1.70 -10.34
N THR A 162 -11.24 1.47 -9.05
CA THR A 162 -12.05 0.55 -8.23
C THR A 162 -12.50 1.18 -6.92
N SER A 163 -13.26 0.42 -6.12
CA SER A 163 -13.66 0.74 -4.74
C SER A 163 -12.49 0.80 -3.75
N VAL A 164 -11.29 0.38 -4.17
CA VAL A 164 -10.10 0.41 -3.32
C VAL A 164 -9.71 1.86 -3.01
N SER A 165 -9.53 2.16 -1.73
CA SER A 165 -9.10 3.48 -1.25
C SER A 165 -7.84 3.43 -0.38
N ARG A 166 -7.42 2.22 0.02
CA ARG A 166 -6.22 1.99 0.84
C ARG A 166 -5.48 0.76 0.33
N SER A 167 -4.16 0.78 0.50
CA SER A 167 -3.29 -0.35 0.15
C SER A 167 -2.33 -0.62 1.30
N LEU A 168 -2.17 -1.89 1.63
CA LEU A 168 -1.15 -2.40 2.53
C LEU A 168 -0.16 -3.23 1.70
N ILE A 169 1.01 -2.63 1.45
CA ILE A 169 2.12 -3.30 0.76
C ILE A 169 3.06 -3.81 1.85
N LEU A 170 3.03 -5.11 2.11
CA LEU A 170 4.04 -5.74 2.96
C LEU A 170 5.35 -5.84 2.18
N SER A 171 6.49 -5.64 2.84
CA SER A 171 7.79 -5.67 2.18
C SER A 171 8.80 -6.49 2.97
N GLY A 172 9.44 -7.44 2.29
CA GLY A 172 10.68 -8.08 2.73
C GLY A 172 11.93 -7.40 2.15
N VAL A 173 11.83 -6.15 1.68
CA VAL A 173 12.95 -5.43 1.02
C VAL A 173 13.42 -6.19 -0.22
N GLY A 174 12.50 -6.47 -1.15
CA GLY A 174 12.77 -7.26 -2.36
C GLY A 174 12.90 -8.77 -2.13
N THR A 175 12.63 -9.24 -0.91
CA THR A 175 12.60 -10.66 -0.59
C THR A 175 11.20 -11.16 -0.28
N CYS A 176 11.03 -12.47 -0.43
CA CYS A 176 9.86 -13.23 -0.07
C CYS A 176 9.61 -13.11 1.43
N LEU A 177 8.45 -12.59 1.81
CA LEU A 177 8.11 -12.33 3.20
C LEU A 177 8.15 -13.61 4.07
N ALA A 178 7.95 -14.79 3.46
CA ALA A 178 7.91 -16.07 4.15
C ALA A 178 9.28 -16.71 4.42
N CYS A 179 10.31 -16.41 3.62
CA CYS A 179 11.58 -17.14 3.71
C CYS A 179 12.83 -16.34 3.32
N SER A 180 12.70 -15.04 3.06
CA SER A 180 13.79 -14.13 2.72
C SER A 180 14.59 -14.45 1.43
N ARG A 181 14.18 -15.47 0.66
CA ARG A 181 14.65 -15.68 -0.73
C ARG A 181 14.16 -14.55 -1.64
N PRO A 182 14.77 -14.29 -2.81
CA PRO A 182 14.27 -13.27 -3.73
C PRO A 182 12.76 -13.42 -4.01
N ALA A 183 12.02 -12.32 -3.95
CA ALA A 183 10.63 -12.30 -4.38
C ALA A 183 10.57 -12.18 -5.91
N GLU A 184 9.69 -12.96 -6.54
CA GLU A 184 9.51 -12.97 -7.99
C GLU A 184 8.11 -12.48 -8.39
N GLY A 185 7.20 -12.35 -7.43
CA GLY A 185 5.86 -11.80 -7.63
C GLY A 185 5.21 -11.46 -6.30
N SER A 186 3.90 -11.18 -6.34
CA SER A 186 3.12 -10.94 -5.13
C SER A 186 1.79 -11.68 -5.14
N ALA A 187 1.39 -12.18 -3.97
CA ALA A 187 0.02 -12.61 -3.73
C ALA A 187 -0.79 -11.42 -3.22
N ARG A 188 -2.04 -11.29 -3.72
CA ARG A 188 -2.88 -10.13 -3.46
C ARG A 188 -4.28 -10.52 -3.04
N THR A 189 -4.89 -9.73 -2.17
CA THR A 189 -6.31 -9.86 -1.83
C THR A 189 -6.88 -8.48 -1.53
N THR A 190 -8.15 -8.28 -1.87
CA THR A 190 -8.86 -7.04 -1.57
C THR A 190 -10.02 -7.34 -0.64
N ILE A 191 -10.14 -6.51 0.39
CA ILE A 191 -11.19 -6.61 1.40
C ILE A 191 -12.01 -5.33 1.29
N GLY A 192 -13.32 -5.45 1.14
CA GLY A 192 -14.20 -4.29 1.06
C GLY A 192 -15.64 -4.70 1.27
N LEU A 193 -16.45 -3.73 1.70
CA LEU A 193 -17.90 -3.89 1.82
C LEU A 193 -18.56 -2.76 1.03
N GLY A 194 -19.23 -3.10 -0.07
CA GLY A 194 -19.86 -2.12 -0.96
C GLY A 194 -18.89 -1.46 -1.95
N SER A 195 -19.30 -0.31 -2.49
CA SER A 195 -18.62 0.41 -3.58
C SER A 195 -17.50 1.34 -3.12
N ASP A 196 -17.32 1.54 -1.80
CA ASP A 196 -16.32 2.44 -1.23
C ASP A 196 -15.54 1.75 -0.08
N HIS A 197 -14.29 2.17 0.14
CA HIS A 197 -13.42 1.75 1.25
C HIS A 197 -12.73 0.38 1.14
N GLY A 198 -12.53 -0.13 -0.07
CA GLY A 198 -11.72 -1.33 -0.28
C GLY A 198 -10.26 -1.15 0.20
N VAL A 199 -9.69 -2.21 0.77
CA VAL A 199 -8.29 -2.31 1.19
C VAL A 199 -7.62 -3.42 0.38
N LEU A 200 -6.64 -3.05 -0.43
CA LEU A 200 -5.79 -3.99 -1.16
C LEU A 200 -4.61 -4.40 -0.26
N VAL A 201 -4.41 -5.70 -0.06
CA VAL A 201 -3.26 -6.26 0.66
C VAL A 201 -2.37 -6.98 -0.34
N GLN A 202 -1.07 -6.67 -0.33
CA GLN A 202 -0.08 -7.21 -1.26
C GLN A 202 1.11 -7.78 -0.50
N VAL A 203 1.50 -9.01 -0.85
CA VAL A 203 2.54 -9.77 -0.15
C VAL A 203 3.57 -10.29 -1.17
N PRO A 204 4.84 -9.83 -1.11
CA PRO A 204 5.88 -10.29 -2.01
C PRO A 204 6.33 -11.70 -1.64
N LEU A 205 6.36 -12.60 -2.62
CA LEU A 205 6.63 -14.02 -2.43
C LEU A 205 7.57 -14.58 -3.51
N CYS A 206 8.28 -15.64 -3.15
CA CYS A 206 9.00 -16.48 -4.11
C CYS A 206 8.01 -17.51 -4.73
N PRO A 207 8.36 -18.16 -5.85
CA PRO A 207 7.46 -19.09 -6.54
C PRO A 207 6.85 -20.16 -5.65
N THR A 208 7.64 -20.77 -4.77
CA THR A 208 7.16 -21.79 -3.83
C THR A 208 6.03 -21.27 -2.94
N HIS A 209 6.16 -20.05 -2.41
CA HIS A 209 5.15 -19.49 -1.52
C HIS A 209 3.98 -18.85 -2.26
N MET A 210 4.16 -18.46 -3.53
CA MET A 210 3.03 -18.10 -4.38
C MET A 210 2.09 -19.28 -4.61
N GLU A 211 2.63 -20.49 -4.85
CA GLU A 211 1.80 -21.70 -4.95
C GLU A 211 1.10 -22.01 -3.62
N ALA A 212 1.82 -21.94 -2.49
CA ALA A 212 1.20 -22.12 -1.17
C ALA A 212 0.07 -21.11 -0.90
N ALA A 213 0.25 -19.84 -1.29
CA ALA A 213 -0.79 -18.82 -1.18
C ALA A 213 -2.00 -19.12 -2.09
N ARG A 214 -1.79 -19.72 -3.27
CA ARG A 214 -2.86 -20.19 -4.16
C ARG A 214 -3.63 -21.40 -3.63
N GLU A 215 -3.12 -22.12 -2.64
CA GLU A 215 -3.88 -23.18 -1.99
C GLU A 215 -4.82 -22.63 -0.90
N GLN A 216 -4.64 -21.37 -0.51
CA GLN A 216 -5.45 -20.71 0.50
C GLN A 216 -6.64 -19.96 -0.12
N PRO A 217 -7.75 -19.78 0.62
CA PRO A 217 -8.92 -19.06 0.13
C PRO A 217 -8.65 -17.56 -0.08
N SER A 218 -7.69 -16.99 0.66
CA SER A 218 -7.26 -15.60 0.52
C SER A 218 -5.83 -15.42 1.01
N VAL A 219 -5.22 -14.29 0.65
CA VAL A 219 -3.88 -13.92 1.17
C VAL A 219 -3.90 -13.66 2.66
N LEU A 220 -5.02 -13.18 3.23
CA LEU A 220 -5.14 -13.04 4.68
C LEU A 220 -5.05 -14.39 5.38
N ARG A 221 -5.70 -15.43 4.84
CA ARG A 221 -5.62 -16.78 5.41
C ARG A 221 -4.21 -17.38 5.28
N PHE A 222 -3.54 -17.06 4.18
CA PHE A 222 -2.12 -17.40 4.00
C PHE A 222 -1.23 -16.72 5.05
N LEU A 223 -1.41 -15.42 5.30
CA LEU A 223 -0.68 -14.69 6.35
C LEU A 223 -0.99 -15.24 7.74
N GLU A 224 -2.26 -15.52 8.04
CA GLU A 224 -2.69 -16.12 9.31
C GLU A 224 -1.94 -17.42 9.59
N THR A 225 -1.88 -18.30 8.58
CA THR A 225 -1.18 -19.59 8.67
C THR A 225 0.34 -19.41 8.81
N MET A 226 0.94 -18.52 8.01
CA MET A 226 2.39 -18.32 7.99
C MET A 226 2.91 -17.77 9.32
N PHE A 227 2.22 -16.76 9.86
CA PHE A 227 2.67 -16.05 11.06
C PHE A 227 2.06 -16.59 12.36
N SER A 228 1.28 -17.68 12.28
CA SER A 228 0.51 -18.21 13.41
C SER A 228 -0.31 -17.10 14.10
N MET A 229 -0.83 -16.16 13.30
CA MET A 229 -1.66 -15.08 13.80
C MET A 229 -3.09 -15.60 14.03
N SER A 230 -3.81 -15.01 14.97
CA SER A 230 -5.25 -15.20 15.09
C SER A 230 -5.93 -13.97 14.51
N LEU A 231 -6.12 -13.98 13.19
CA LEU A 231 -6.84 -12.90 12.52
C LEU A 231 -8.36 -13.02 12.71
N ASN A 232 -8.83 -14.16 13.25
CA ASN A 232 -10.24 -14.46 13.49
C ASN A 232 -11.08 -14.24 12.23
N LEU A 233 -10.52 -14.64 11.08
CA LEU A 233 -11.23 -14.53 9.81
C LEU A 233 -12.46 -15.45 9.83
N PRO A 234 -13.60 -15.01 9.28
CA PRO A 234 -14.71 -15.91 9.04
C PRO A 234 -14.27 -17.03 8.08
N ASP A 235 -15.08 -18.08 7.97
CA ASP A 235 -14.83 -19.12 6.97
C ASP A 235 -14.92 -18.50 5.57
N LEU A 236 -13.74 -18.30 4.96
CA LEU A 236 -13.61 -17.74 3.62
C LEU A 236 -13.70 -18.85 2.59
N MET A 237 -14.61 -18.70 1.63
CA MET A 237 -14.69 -19.55 0.44
C MET A 237 -14.09 -18.81 -0.75
N ARG A 238 -13.19 -19.48 -1.47
CA ARG A 238 -12.73 -19.00 -2.78
C ARG A 238 -13.68 -19.49 -3.87
N ALA A 239 -14.39 -18.55 -4.48
CA ALA A 239 -15.20 -18.81 -5.66
C ALA A 239 -14.49 -18.32 -6.92
N GLU A 240 -14.59 -19.08 -8.02
CA GLU A 240 -14.05 -18.67 -9.32
C GLU A 240 -14.93 -17.63 -10.02
N ALA A 241 -16.22 -17.60 -9.68
CA ALA A 241 -17.22 -16.73 -10.27
C ALA A 241 -18.20 -16.23 -9.20
N ILE A 242 -18.97 -15.20 -9.53
CA ILE A 242 -20.09 -14.76 -8.70
C ILE A 242 -21.14 -15.89 -8.65
N PRO A 243 -21.53 -16.37 -7.46
CA PRO A 243 -22.57 -17.40 -7.32
C PRO A 243 -23.89 -17.01 -7.99
N ASP A 244 -24.55 -17.96 -8.64
CA ASP A 244 -25.78 -17.72 -9.42
C ASP A 244 -26.88 -17.06 -8.56
N GLU A 245 -27.01 -17.49 -7.32
CA GLU A 245 -27.97 -16.99 -6.34
C GLU A 245 -27.74 -15.51 -5.99
N LEU A 246 -26.53 -14.97 -6.19
CA LEU A 246 -26.20 -13.57 -5.94
C LEU A 246 -26.37 -12.68 -7.17
N ILE A 247 -26.55 -13.25 -8.37
CA ILE A 247 -26.57 -12.48 -9.63
C ILE A 247 -27.71 -11.46 -9.66
N SER A 248 -28.92 -11.84 -9.22
CA SER A 248 -30.07 -10.93 -9.22
C SER A 248 -29.87 -9.75 -8.27
N LEU A 249 -29.29 -10.00 -7.09
CA LEU A 249 -28.97 -8.95 -6.13
C LEU A 249 -27.87 -8.04 -6.67
N LEU A 250 -26.79 -8.61 -7.21
CA LEU A 250 -25.69 -7.85 -7.81
C LEU A 250 -26.19 -6.98 -8.97
N HIS A 251 -27.02 -7.52 -9.86
CA HIS A 251 -27.58 -6.76 -10.99
C HIS A 251 -28.38 -5.55 -10.51
N THR A 252 -29.18 -5.74 -9.45
CA THR A 252 -29.96 -4.65 -8.83
C THR A 252 -29.05 -3.58 -8.25
N LEU A 253 -28.08 -3.96 -7.41
CA LEU A 253 -27.17 -3.03 -6.75
C LEU A 253 -26.33 -2.23 -7.76
N VAL A 254 -25.82 -2.89 -8.81
CA VAL A 254 -25.02 -2.23 -9.84
C VAL A 254 -25.89 -1.27 -10.66
N ALA A 255 -27.13 -1.66 -10.99
CA ALA A 255 -28.04 -0.78 -11.71
C ALA A 255 -28.40 0.46 -10.89
N GLU A 256 -28.69 0.29 -9.60
CA GLU A 256 -28.98 1.39 -8.68
C GLU A 256 -27.79 2.34 -8.53
N ASP A 257 -26.58 1.82 -8.34
CA ASP A 257 -25.37 2.63 -8.15
C ASP A 257 -24.99 3.41 -9.43
N LEU A 258 -25.23 2.84 -10.60
CA LEU A 258 -25.08 3.52 -11.89
C LEU A 258 -26.23 4.50 -12.21
N GLY A 259 -27.23 4.65 -11.31
CA GLY A 259 -28.39 5.52 -11.54
C GLY A 259 -29.29 5.05 -12.69
N GLY A 260 -29.26 3.74 -12.97
CA GLY A 260 -30.02 3.09 -14.02
C GLY A 260 -31.15 2.20 -13.49
N SER A 261 -31.61 1.31 -14.36
CA SER A 261 -32.61 0.29 -14.04
C SER A 261 -32.17 -1.08 -14.56
N VAL A 262 -32.55 -2.13 -13.83
CA VAL A 262 -32.33 -3.52 -14.20
C VAL A 262 -32.97 -3.81 -15.56
N GLY A 263 -32.17 -4.27 -16.53
CA GLY A 263 -32.61 -4.77 -17.82
C GLY A 263 -32.63 -6.31 -17.86
N GLU A 264 -32.36 -6.88 -19.03
CA GLU A 264 -32.32 -8.34 -19.21
C GLU A 264 -31.12 -8.97 -18.45
N ALA A 265 -31.36 -10.12 -17.82
CA ALA A 265 -30.33 -10.99 -17.27
C ALA A 265 -30.43 -12.38 -17.92
N THR A 266 -29.45 -12.74 -18.74
CA THR A 266 -29.45 -14.01 -19.48
C THR A 266 -28.30 -14.90 -19.01
N LYS A 267 -28.61 -16.09 -18.49
CA LYS A 267 -27.60 -17.12 -18.25
C LYS A 267 -27.24 -17.80 -19.58
N ARG A 268 -25.94 -17.83 -19.89
CA ARG A 268 -25.37 -18.47 -21.09
C ARG A 268 -24.37 -19.55 -20.68
N ARG A 269 -23.80 -20.24 -21.67
CA ARG A 269 -22.75 -21.25 -21.45
C ARG A 269 -21.50 -20.69 -20.76
N ARG A 270 -21.18 -19.41 -21.00
CA ARG A 270 -20.03 -18.69 -20.42
C ARG A 270 -20.52 -17.65 -19.40
N GLY A 271 -21.26 -18.12 -18.40
CA GLY A 271 -21.79 -17.30 -17.32
C GLY A 271 -22.94 -16.38 -17.73
N TRP A 272 -23.04 -15.23 -17.07
CA TRP A 272 -24.17 -14.32 -17.17
C TRP A 272 -23.90 -13.14 -18.10
N VAL A 273 -24.96 -12.67 -18.75
CA VAL A 273 -25.00 -11.40 -19.47
C VAL A 273 -26.07 -10.56 -18.81
N LEU A 274 -25.68 -9.42 -18.25
CA LEU A 274 -26.56 -8.47 -17.58
C LEU A 274 -26.61 -7.17 -18.36
N ILE A 275 -27.81 -6.65 -18.60
CA ILE A 275 -28.02 -5.35 -19.23
C ILE A 275 -28.50 -4.36 -18.16
N ILE A 276 -27.87 -3.20 -18.09
CA ILE A 276 -28.28 -2.10 -17.21
C ILE A 276 -28.66 -0.93 -18.10
N HIS A 277 -29.94 -0.56 -18.06
CA HIS A 277 -30.43 0.60 -18.80
C HIS A 277 -30.12 1.87 -18.02
N LEU A 278 -29.54 2.85 -18.70
CA LEU A 278 -29.23 4.16 -18.16
C LEU A 278 -30.21 5.19 -18.76
N PRO A 279 -30.31 6.40 -18.17
CA PRO A 279 -31.08 7.47 -18.77
C PRO A 279 -30.66 7.79 -20.21
N ASP A 280 -31.57 8.37 -20.97
CA ASP A 280 -31.37 8.78 -22.37
C ASP A 280 -31.13 7.62 -23.36
N GLY A 281 -31.33 6.37 -22.95
CA GLY A 281 -31.22 5.19 -23.81
C GLY A 281 -29.81 4.57 -23.89
N TRP A 282 -28.87 5.06 -23.07
CA TRP A 282 -27.58 4.39 -22.88
C TRP A 282 -27.76 3.08 -22.14
N HIS A 283 -26.81 2.15 -22.29
CA HIS A 283 -26.81 0.96 -21.46
C HIS A 283 -25.42 0.35 -21.30
N TRP A 284 -25.19 -0.26 -20.14
CA TRP A 284 -24.09 -1.18 -19.91
C TRP A 284 -24.52 -2.61 -20.23
N LEU A 285 -23.61 -3.38 -20.82
CA LEU A 285 -23.68 -4.83 -20.92
C LEU A 285 -22.51 -5.43 -20.14
N LEU A 286 -22.82 -6.19 -19.10
CA LEU A 286 -21.85 -6.87 -18.25
C LEU A 286 -21.86 -8.37 -18.58
N ARG A 287 -20.73 -8.89 -19.08
CA ARG A 287 -20.49 -10.32 -19.26
C ARG A 287 -19.69 -10.83 -18.08
N LEU A 288 -20.28 -11.72 -17.29
CA LEU A 288 -19.72 -12.27 -16.07
C LEU A 288 -19.56 -13.80 -16.21
N ASN A 289 -18.37 -14.28 -16.59
CA ASN A 289 -18.10 -15.73 -16.64
C ASN A 289 -17.35 -16.20 -15.39
N THR A 290 -16.14 -15.69 -15.17
CA THR A 290 -15.35 -15.86 -13.95
C THR A 290 -14.82 -14.49 -13.52
N LEU A 291 -14.25 -14.38 -12.32
CA LEU A 291 -13.58 -13.14 -11.89
C LEU A 291 -12.37 -12.80 -12.78
N MET A 292 -11.86 -13.76 -13.57
CA MET A 292 -10.76 -13.58 -14.50
C MET A 292 -11.19 -13.63 -15.98
N ASP A 293 -12.49 -13.78 -16.26
CA ASP A 293 -13.07 -13.81 -17.61
C ASP A 293 -14.37 -13.00 -17.59
N TYR A 294 -14.25 -11.70 -17.81
CA TYR A 294 -15.37 -10.76 -17.81
C TYR A 294 -15.27 -9.80 -19.00
N ALA A 295 -16.32 -9.00 -19.21
CA ALA A 295 -16.27 -7.81 -20.06
C ALA A 295 -17.38 -6.84 -19.67
N TYR A 296 -17.07 -5.55 -19.62
CA TYR A 296 -18.01 -4.45 -19.42
C TYR A 296 -18.00 -3.57 -20.66
N MET A 297 -19.17 -3.42 -21.29
CA MET A 297 -19.30 -2.69 -22.56
C MET A 297 -20.37 -1.62 -22.43
N LEU A 298 -20.04 -0.38 -22.82
CA LEU A 298 -20.97 0.74 -22.80
C LEU A 298 -21.47 1.02 -24.22
N PHE A 299 -22.78 1.20 -24.36
CA PHE A 299 -23.43 1.45 -25.64
C PHE A 299 -24.18 2.77 -25.64
N LYS A 300 -24.10 3.47 -26.78
CA LYS A 300 -24.87 4.68 -27.05
C LYS A 300 -26.30 4.35 -27.50
N PRO A 301 -27.27 5.27 -27.30
CA PRO A 301 -28.63 5.09 -27.77
C PRO A 301 -28.68 4.81 -29.27
N GLY A 302 -29.35 3.72 -29.66
CA GLY A 302 -29.53 3.34 -31.07
C GLY A 302 -28.27 2.82 -31.79
N VAL A 303 -27.15 2.61 -31.09
CA VAL A 303 -25.90 2.11 -31.67
C VAL A 303 -25.63 0.69 -31.16
N ASN A 304 -25.43 -0.26 -32.09
CA ASN A 304 -25.18 -1.67 -31.77
C ASN A 304 -23.70 -2.00 -31.51
N LYS A 305 -22.83 -1.00 -31.53
CA LYS A 305 -21.40 -1.14 -31.24
C LYS A 305 -21.07 -0.45 -29.94
N GLU A 306 -20.25 -1.10 -29.15
CA GLU A 306 -19.74 -0.57 -27.90
C GLU A 306 -18.84 0.65 -28.18
N VAL A 307 -19.00 1.69 -27.37
CA VAL A 307 -18.17 2.91 -27.44
C VAL A 307 -17.05 2.90 -26.41
N TYR A 308 -17.08 1.92 -25.50
CA TYR A 308 -16.05 1.62 -24.53
C TYR A 308 -16.16 0.14 -24.15
N ARG A 309 -15.02 -0.47 -23.85
CA ARG A 309 -14.95 -1.85 -23.38
C ARG A 309 -13.83 -2.00 -22.35
N ALA A 310 -14.10 -2.65 -21.24
CA ALA A 310 -13.06 -3.15 -20.32
C ALA A 310 -13.24 -4.66 -20.16
N ASP A 311 -12.16 -5.43 -20.25
CA ASP A 311 -12.23 -6.87 -20.15
C ASP A 311 -10.89 -7.50 -19.74
N SER A 312 -10.90 -8.83 -19.63
CA SER A 312 -9.74 -9.65 -19.27
C SER A 312 -9.35 -10.63 -20.39
N ALA A 313 -9.63 -10.28 -21.65
CA ALA A 313 -9.24 -11.11 -22.78
C ALA A 313 -7.70 -11.24 -22.83
N PRO A 314 -7.17 -12.42 -23.19
CA PRO A 314 -5.73 -12.66 -23.18
C PRO A 314 -5.01 -12.12 -24.43
N ASP A 315 -5.47 -10.98 -24.95
CA ASP A 315 -4.82 -10.11 -25.92
C ASP A 315 -4.09 -8.96 -25.19
N HIS A 316 -3.19 -8.24 -25.86
CA HIS A 316 -2.40 -7.16 -25.23
C HIS A 316 -1.40 -7.59 -24.13
N ARG A 317 -0.65 -8.68 -24.38
CA ARG A 317 0.43 -9.17 -23.48
C ARG A 317 1.57 -8.18 -23.24
N ASP A 318 1.62 -7.11 -24.01
CA ASP A 318 2.57 -6.00 -23.88
C ASP A 318 2.19 -5.00 -22.79
N LEU A 319 0.93 -4.99 -22.33
CA LEU A 319 0.50 -4.10 -21.26
C LEU A 319 1.02 -4.55 -19.89
N PRO A 320 1.37 -3.59 -19.01
CA PRO A 320 1.58 -3.91 -17.60
C PRO A 320 0.26 -4.39 -16.98
N PHE A 321 0.32 -5.33 -16.03
CA PHE A 321 -0.86 -5.89 -15.35
C PHE A 321 -1.88 -6.62 -16.24
N PHE A 322 -1.42 -7.22 -17.34
CA PHE A 322 -2.20 -8.18 -18.13
C PHE A 322 -2.86 -9.27 -17.24
N PRO A 323 -4.10 -9.71 -17.52
CA PRO A 323 -4.88 -9.46 -18.74
C PRO A 323 -5.89 -8.30 -18.65
N ASP A 324 -6.04 -7.65 -17.50
CA ASP A 324 -7.10 -6.67 -17.29
C ASP A 324 -6.81 -5.36 -18.03
N HIS A 325 -7.58 -5.07 -19.08
CA HIS A 325 -7.37 -3.91 -19.94
C HIS A 325 -8.69 -3.26 -20.39
N GLU A 326 -8.57 -2.06 -20.94
CA GLU A 326 -9.68 -1.30 -21.49
C GLU A 326 -9.36 -0.70 -22.85
N HIS A 327 -10.41 -0.52 -23.64
CA HIS A 327 -10.45 0.08 -24.95
C HIS A 327 -11.31 1.35 -24.88
N SER A 328 -10.69 2.49 -25.13
CA SER A 328 -11.39 3.78 -25.12
C SER A 328 -12.23 4.05 -26.38
N LYS A 329 -11.91 3.38 -27.50
CA LYS A 329 -12.59 3.50 -28.79
C LYS A 329 -12.52 2.18 -29.58
N PRO A 330 -13.10 1.08 -29.07
CA PRO A 330 -12.97 -0.26 -29.66
C PRO A 330 -13.45 -0.35 -31.12
N ASP A 331 -14.32 0.57 -31.56
CA ASP A 331 -14.89 0.60 -32.91
C ASP A 331 -14.10 1.45 -33.92
N ARG A 332 -13.00 2.10 -33.53
CA ARG A 332 -12.30 3.12 -34.36
C ARG A 332 -10.82 2.82 -34.56
N LYS A 333 -10.28 3.33 -35.68
CA LYS A 333 -8.83 3.43 -35.88
C LYS A 333 -8.23 4.39 -34.85
N GLY A 334 -7.12 3.99 -34.23
CA GLY A 334 -6.50 4.74 -33.14
C GLY A 334 -7.17 4.50 -31.78
N ASP A 335 -7.70 3.30 -31.57
CA ASP A 335 -8.06 2.82 -30.24
C ASP A 335 -6.82 2.87 -29.32
N VAL A 336 -7.07 3.19 -28.06
CA VAL A 336 -6.05 3.28 -27.03
C VAL A 336 -6.37 2.21 -26.00
N THR A 337 -5.45 1.26 -25.90
CA THR A 337 -5.49 0.19 -24.90
C THR A 337 -4.65 0.57 -23.69
N ALA A 338 -5.21 0.38 -22.51
CA ALA A 338 -4.53 0.62 -21.24
C ALA A 338 -4.94 -0.45 -20.22
N PRO A 339 -4.13 -0.70 -19.17
CA PRO A 339 -4.56 -1.55 -18.07
C PRO A 339 -5.80 -0.96 -17.41
N SER A 340 -6.81 -1.78 -17.16
CA SER A 340 -8.07 -1.33 -16.56
C SER A 340 -8.03 -1.38 -15.03
N PHE A 341 -7.16 -2.23 -14.48
CA PHE A 341 -7.08 -2.51 -13.05
C PHE A 341 -8.43 -2.95 -12.46
N LEU A 342 -9.29 -3.63 -13.22
CA LEU A 342 -10.59 -4.09 -12.73
C LEU A 342 -10.53 -5.51 -12.15
N TYR A 343 -11.52 -5.89 -11.34
CA TYR A 343 -11.58 -7.17 -10.64
C TYR A 343 -12.47 -8.21 -11.33
N GLY A 344 -13.25 -7.80 -12.32
CA GLY A 344 -14.30 -8.64 -12.89
C GLY A 344 -15.50 -8.83 -11.96
N ASN A 345 -15.50 -8.14 -10.81
CA ASN A 345 -16.63 -8.03 -9.91
C ASN A 345 -17.21 -6.61 -10.02
N PRO A 346 -18.39 -6.44 -10.66
CA PRO A 346 -18.94 -5.11 -10.91
C PRO A 346 -19.04 -4.22 -9.67
N LEU A 347 -19.33 -4.79 -8.49
CA LEU A 347 -19.45 -4.01 -7.25
C LEU A 347 -18.13 -3.35 -6.83
N LEU A 348 -16.99 -3.97 -7.14
CA LEU A 348 -15.68 -3.38 -6.88
C LEU A 348 -15.25 -2.43 -8.00
N ASP A 349 -15.81 -2.57 -9.19
CA ASP A 349 -15.40 -1.87 -10.41
C ASP A 349 -16.31 -0.66 -10.75
N LEU A 350 -17.37 -0.43 -9.96
CA LEU A 350 -18.38 0.62 -10.14
C LEU A 350 -17.78 2.01 -10.35
N LYS A 351 -16.69 2.34 -9.64
CA LYS A 351 -16.01 3.63 -9.77
C LYS A 351 -15.64 3.90 -11.23
N ARG A 352 -14.93 2.99 -11.89
CA ARG A 352 -14.53 3.16 -13.30
C ARG A 352 -15.73 3.25 -14.23
N LEU A 353 -16.75 2.41 -14.02
CA LEU A 353 -17.95 2.42 -14.86
C LEU A 353 -18.66 3.78 -14.80
N ARG A 354 -18.81 4.37 -13.61
CA ARG A 354 -19.37 5.71 -13.41
C ARG A 354 -18.53 6.80 -14.09
N ASP A 355 -17.22 6.77 -13.88
CA ASP A 355 -16.31 7.79 -14.41
C ASP A 355 -16.29 7.80 -15.95
N VAL A 356 -16.24 6.61 -16.57
CA VAL A 356 -16.27 6.46 -18.03
C VAL A 356 -17.61 6.91 -18.60
N GLU A 357 -18.71 6.50 -17.96
CA GLU A 357 -20.05 6.92 -18.37
C GLU A 357 -20.18 8.45 -18.34
N ALA A 358 -19.81 9.09 -17.22
CA ALA A 358 -19.89 10.54 -17.07
C ALA A 358 -19.02 11.28 -18.11
N ALA A 359 -17.80 10.77 -18.37
CA ALA A 359 -16.88 11.35 -19.34
C ALA A 359 -17.36 11.21 -20.80
N LEU A 360 -18.12 10.16 -21.12
CA LEU A 360 -18.63 9.91 -22.48
C LEU A 360 -20.01 10.52 -22.73
N ARG A 361 -20.83 10.70 -21.69
CA ARG A 361 -22.13 11.38 -21.77
C ARG A 361 -22.03 12.90 -21.76
N SER A 362 -20.93 13.46 -21.24
CA SER A 362 -20.65 14.90 -21.24
C SER A 362 -20.09 15.45 -22.56
N LYS A 363 -19.83 14.57 -23.54
CA LYS A 363 -19.34 14.92 -24.90
C LYS A 363 -20.44 14.72 -25.92
#